data_AF-A0A7C3X3F3-F1
#
_entry.id   AF-A0A7C3X3F3-F1
#
_cell.length_a   1.000
_cell.length_b   1.000
_cell.length_c   1.000
_cell.angle_alpha   90.00
_cell.angle_beta   90.00
_cell.angle_gamma   90.00
#
_symmetry.space_group_name_H-M   'P 1'
#
loop_
_entity.id
_entity.type
_entity.pdbx_description
1 polymer ?
#
loop_
_entity_poly.entity_id
_entity_poly.type
_entity_poly.pdbx_seq_one_letter_code
_entity_poly.pdbx_strand_id
1 'polypeptide(L)'
;MLFIAISLIYSGIISVVDADNFLSFQRERIGEGIYEAASIFDVNNDGIYDIYSGEFWYEGPDFKKAHRVCVLQPIDDYYDDFSNYPMDVNGDGYMDVISGGWWGKTLRWRENPQGKEELWTTHNIAEVGN
;
A
#
# COMPACT_ATOMS: atom_id res chain seq x y z
N MET A 1 -36.49 -66.39 -29.09
CA MET A 1 -35.66 -66.10 -27.90
C MET A 1 -35.17 -64.67 -28.05
N LEU A 2 -35.40 -63.88 -27.00
CA LEU A 2 -35.17 -62.43 -26.87
C LEU A 2 -33.70 -62.05 -27.11
N PHE A 3 -33.42 -60.83 -27.58
CA PHE A 3 -32.59 -59.84 -26.87
C PHE A 3 -32.65 -58.49 -27.62
N ILE A 4 -33.19 -57.48 -26.93
CA ILE A 4 -33.20 -56.07 -27.32
C ILE A 4 -31.90 -55.46 -26.78
N ALA A 5 -31.06 -54.87 -27.64
CA ALA A 5 -29.93 -54.06 -27.21
C ALA A 5 -30.30 -52.58 -27.33
N ILE A 6 -30.56 -51.94 -26.19
CA ILE A 6 -30.74 -50.49 -26.08
C ILE A 6 -29.33 -49.88 -26.02
N SER A 7 -28.93 -49.18 -27.08
CA SER A 7 -27.72 -48.36 -27.06
C SER A 7 -28.08 -46.99 -26.49
N LEU A 8 -27.65 -46.72 -25.26
CA LEU A 8 -27.74 -45.41 -24.63
C LEU A 8 -26.61 -44.54 -25.17
N ILE A 9 -26.95 -43.57 -26.02
CA ILE A 9 -26.03 -42.51 -26.43
C ILE A 9 -25.91 -41.55 -25.26
N TYR A 10 -24.76 -41.58 -24.57
CA TYR A 10 -24.45 -40.62 -23.52
C TYR A 10 -24.04 -39.30 -24.20
N SER A 11 -24.98 -38.37 -24.39
CA SER A 11 -24.65 -37.00 -24.80
C SER A 11 -24.08 -36.27 -23.58
N GLY A 12 -22.77 -36.45 -23.33
CA GLY A 12 -22.06 -35.61 -22.38
C GLY A 12 -22.07 -34.18 -22.87
N ILE A 13 -22.81 -33.31 -22.19
CA ILE A 13 -22.69 -31.86 -22.35
C ILE A 13 -21.29 -31.52 -21.85
N ILE A 14 -20.36 -31.25 -22.77
CA ILE A 14 -19.09 -30.61 -22.42
C ILE A 14 -19.47 -29.16 -22.13
N SER A 15 -19.63 -28.83 -20.84
CA SER A 15 -19.64 -27.44 -20.40
C SER A 15 -18.26 -26.87 -20.71
N VAL A 16 -18.17 -26.01 -21.73
CA VAL A 16 -17.00 -25.16 -21.93
C VAL A 16 -16.94 -24.26 -20.70
N VAL A 17 -15.96 -24.48 -19.84
CA VAL A 17 -15.68 -23.57 -18.74
C VAL A 17 -15.19 -22.30 -19.41
N ASP A 18 -15.97 -21.23 -19.29
CA ASP A 18 -15.65 -19.93 -19.87
C ASP A 18 -14.31 -19.46 -19.30
N ALA A 19 -13.27 -19.44 -20.13
CA ALA A 19 -11.91 -19.08 -19.71
C ALA A 19 -11.80 -17.59 -19.31
N ASP A 20 -12.85 -16.80 -19.57
CA ASP A 20 -12.90 -15.36 -19.37
C ASP A 20 -13.46 -14.92 -18.01
N ASN A 21 -13.74 -15.85 -17.09
CA ASN A 21 -14.35 -15.53 -15.79
C ASN A 21 -13.36 -15.52 -14.60
N PHE A 22 -12.05 -15.45 -14.87
CA PHE A 22 -11.04 -15.34 -13.82
C PHE A 22 -10.69 -13.87 -13.56
N LEU A 23 -10.62 -13.52 -12.28
CA LEU A 23 -10.09 -12.23 -11.84
C LEU A 23 -8.64 -12.09 -12.32
N SER A 24 -8.41 -11.17 -13.26
CA SER A 24 -7.08 -10.83 -13.77
C SER A 24 -6.65 -9.48 -13.26
N PHE A 25 -5.38 -9.38 -12.83
CA PHE A 25 -4.80 -8.12 -12.36
C PHE A 25 -3.79 -7.60 -13.39
N GLN A 26 -3.83 -6.30 -13.65
CA GLN A 26 -2.73 -5.62 -14.34
C GLN A 26 -1.74 -5.08 -13.31
N ARG A 27 -0.45 -5.27 -13.58
CA ARG A 27 0.62 -4.75 -12.73
C ARG A 27 1.11 -3.42 -13.30
N GLU A 28 1.10 -2.39 -12.47
CA GLU A 28 1.79 -1.13 -12.74
C GLU A 28 2.88 -0.89 -11.71
N ARG A 29 3.92 -0.17 -12.10
CA ARG A 29 5.04 0.18 -11.23
C ARG A 29 4.87 1.63 -10.78
N ILE A 30 4.75 1.84 -9.47
CA ILE A 30 4.46 3.15 -8.88
C ILE A 30 5.75 3.88 -8.43
N GLY A 31 6.75 3.15 -7.93
CA GLY A 31 7.99 3.74 -7.43
C GLY A 31 9.17 2.77 -7.36
N GLU A 32 10.37 3.31 -7.20
CA GLU A 32 11.64 2.56 -7.05
C GLU A 32 11.99 2.25 -5.58
N GLY A 33 11.30 2.86 -4.62
CA GLY A 33 11.56 2.68 -3.19
C GLY A 33 11.33 1.23 -2.74
N ILE A 34 12.24 0.73 -1.90
CA ILE A 34 12.22 -0.64 -1.34
C ILE A 34 11.88 -0.64 0.16
N TYR A 35 11.09 0.35 0.59
CA TYR A 35 10.72 0.53 1.99
C TYR A 35 9.83 -0.60 2.51
N GLU A 36 9.85 -0.78 3.82
CA GLU A 36 9.33 -1.95 4.53
C GLU A 36 7.81 -1.88 4.73
N ALA A 37 7.23 -0.67 4.63
CA ALA A 37 5.83 -0.40 4.86
C ALA A 37 5.22 0.44 3.74
N ALA A 38 3.90 0.32 3.63
CA ALA A 38 3.07 1.18 2.81
C ALA A 38 1.68 1.33 3.44
N SER A 39 1.00 2.43 3.14
CA SER A 39 -0.40 2.65 3.51
C SER A 39 -1.15 3.42 2.43
N ILE A 40 -2.48 3.48 2.57
CA ILE A 40 -3.39 4.17 1.67
C ILE A 40 -4.27 5.12 2.48
N PHE A 41 -4.27 6.41 2.13
CA PHE A 41 -5.09 7.45 2.73
C PHE A 41 -5.08 8.70 1.84
N ASP A 42 -5.98 9.64 2.09
CA ASP A 42 -6.03 10.93 1.40
C ASP A 42 -4.98 11.85 2.04
N VAL A 43 -3.82 12.03 1.38
CA VAL A 43 -2.67 12.76 1.93
C VAL A 43 -2.87 14.26 1.77
N ASN A 44 -3.48 14.69 0.68
CA ASN A 44 -3.61 16.09 0.29
C ASN A 44 -5.02 16.68 0.56
N ASN A 45 -5.94 15.88 1.12
CA ASN A 45 -7.35 16.21 1.39
C ASN A 45 -8.16 16.56 0.13
N ASP A 46 -7.89 15.91 -1.01
CA ASP A 46 -8.62 16.12 -2.26
C ASP A 46 -9.78 15.13 -2.48
N GLY A 47 -9.97 14.18 -1.56
CA GLY A 47 -11.00 13.14 -1.61
C GLY A 47 -10.61 11.91 -2.45
N ILE A 48 -9.37 11.84 -2.94
CA ILE A 48 -8.79 10.72 -3.67
C ILE A 48 -7.77 10.02 -2.76
N TYR A 49 -7.77 8.69 -2.79
CA TYR A 49 -6.79 7.93 -2.02
C TYR A 49 -5.42 7.96 -2.70
N ASP A 50 -4.40 8.27 -1.90
CA ASP A 50 -3.00 8.25 -2.25
C ASP A 50 -2.29 7.04 -1.65
N ILE A 51 -1.07 6.75 -2.12
CA ILE A 51 -0.22 5.70 -1.54
C ILE A 51 0.96 6.35 -0.82
N TYR A 52 1.20 5.97 0.43
CA TYR A 52 2.39 6.36 1.18
C TYR A 52 3.32 5.15 1.33
N SER A 53 4.63 5.33 1.15
CA SER A 53 5.66 4.32 1.45
C SER A 53 7.00 4.98 1.76
N GLY A 54 7.47 4.82 2.99
CA GLY A 54 8.79 5.29 3.45
C GLY A 54 9.03 6.78 3.25
N GLU A 55 9.96 7.13 2.36
CA GLU A 55 10.31 8.53 2.04
C GLU A 55 9.30 9.22 1.12
N PHE A 56 8.31 8.54 0.55
CA PHE A 56 7.46 9.10 -0.50
C PHE A 56 5.97 8.87 -0.26
N TRP A 57 5.15 9.76 -0.80
CA TRP A 57 3.77 9.46 -1.15
C TRP A 57 3.54 9.68 -2.65
N TYR A 58 2.53 9.01 -3.21
CA TYR A 58 2.21 8.96 -4.63
C TYR A 58 0.76 9.40 -4.82
N GLU A 59 0.58 10.49 -5.56
CA GLU A 59 -0.71 11.17 -5.76
C GLU A 59 -1.65 10.32 -6.62
N GLY A 60 -2.82 9.99 -6.08
CA GLY A 60 -3.86 9.28 -6.78
C GLY A 60 -4.54 10.16 -7.85
N PRO A 61 -5.35 9.56 -8.74
CA PRO A 61 -5.64 8.13 -8.85
C PRO A 61 -4.65 7.38 -9.76
N ASP A 62 -3.72 8.08 -10.42
CA ASP A 62 -2.79 7.45 -11.37
C ASP A 62 -1.43 7.10 -10.75
N PHE A 63 -1.12 7.62 -9.56
CA PHE A 63 0.08 7.32 -8.77
C PHE A 63 1.40 7.66 -9.50
N LYS A 64 1.36 8.55 -10.50
CA LYS A 64 2.54 8.90 -11.31
C LYS A 64 3.37 10.04 -10.72
N LYS A 65 2.77 10.81 -9.82
CA LYS A 65 3.43 11.95 -9.18
C LYS A 65 3.84 11.56 -7.77
N ALA A 66 5.14 11.48 -7.55
CA ALA A 66 5.73 11.17 -6.26
C ALA A 66 6.15 12.45 -5.54
N HIS A 67 5.94 12.48 -4.23
CA HIS A 67 6.25 13.58 -3.33
C HIS A 67 7.13 13.08 -2.20
N ARG A 68 8.28 13.72 -1.99
CA ARG A 68 9.20 13.27 -0.94
C ARG A 68 8.77 13.83 0.41
N VAL A 69 8.58 12.93 1.36
CA VAL A 69 8.13 13.17 2.73
C VAL A 69 9.29 13.45 3.66
N CYS A 70 10.33 12.61 3.61
CA CYS A 70 11.46 12.68 4.54
C CYS A 70 12.72 12.08 3.93
N VAL A 71 13.80 12.06 4.72
CA VAL A 71 15.02 11.32 4.42
C VAL A 71 15.17 10.25 5.49
N LEU A 72 15.18 8.99 5.07
CA LEU A 72 15.39 7.84 5.94
C LEU A 72 16.85 7.44 5.91
N GLN A 73 17.35 6.97 7.05
CA GLN A 73 18.69 6.41 7.12
C GLN A 73 18.65 4.99 6.54
N PRO A 74 19.44 4.68 5.49
CA PRO A 74 19.64 3.31 5.03
C PRO A 74 20.54 2.57 6.02
N ILE A 75 20.20 1.32 6.29
CA ILE A 75 20.93 0.40 7.18
C ILE A 75 21.01 -0.94 6.48
N ASP A 76 22.16 -1.20 5.84
CA ASP A 76 22.35 -2.30 4.90
C ASP A 76 21.27 -2.27 3.80
N ASP A 77 20.43 -3.31 3.73
CA ASP A 77 19.33 -3.44 2.77
C ASP A 77 17.98 -2.91 3.30
N TYR A 78 17.98 -2.25 4.47
CA TYR A 78 16.78 -1.74 5.15
C TYR A 78 16.79 -0.22 5.30
N TYR A 79 15.62 0.32 5.63
CA TYR A 79 15.42 1.67 6.13
C TYR A 79 14.78 1.63 7.52
N ASP A 80 15.11 2.59 8.38
CA ASP A 80 14.57 2.68 9.73
C ASP A 80 13.12 3.23 9.74
N ASP A 81 12.20 2.50 9.12
CA ASP A 81 10.79 2.86 8.93
C ASP A 81 9.89 1.61 8.78
N PHE A 82 9.45 1.02 9.89
CA PHE A 82 8.77 -0.28 9.90
C PHE A 82 7.24 -0.21 10.00
N SER A 83 6.64 0.97 9.90
CA SER A 83 5.19 1.18 9.89
C SER A 83 4.85 2.50 9.24
N ASN A 84 3.74 2.59 8.51
CA ASN A 84 3.23 3.84 7.93
C ASN A 84 1.77 4.06 8.32
N TYR A 85 1.46 4.07 9.61
CA TYR A 85 0.08 4.12 10.08
C TYR A 85 -0.49 5.55 9.98
N PRO A 86 -1.54 5.79 9.18
CA PRO A 86 -2.13 7.11 9.05
C PRO A 86 -3.01 7.46 10.25
N MET A 87 -2.82 8.65 10.81
CA MET A 87 -3.61 9.16 11.93
C MET A 87 -3.49 10.68 11.98
N ASP A 88 -4.60 11.39 12.23
CA ASP A 88 -4.55 12.82 12.60
C ASP A 88 -4.06 12.94 14.05
N VAL A 89 -2.76 13.19 14.24
CA VAL A 89 -2.13 13.19 15.56
C VAL A 89 -2.32 14.54 16.24
N ASN A 90 -2.25 15.63 15.49
CA ASN A 90 -2.32 17.00 16.00
C ASN A 90 -3.76 17.59 15.98
N GLY A 91 -4.72 16.91 15.36
CA GLY A 91 -6.14 17.31 15.29
C GLY A 91 -6.41 18.39 14.23
N ASP A 92 -5.54 18.55 13.22
CA ASP A 92 -5.65 19.60 12.20
C ASP A 92 -6.49 19.20 10.97
N GLY A 93 -6.94 17.94 10.94
CA GLY A 93 -7.74 17.40 9.84
C GLY A 93 -6.94 16.85 8.66
N TYR A 94 -5.60 16.83 8.73
CA TYR A 94 -4.73 16.14 7.80
C TYR A 94 -4.19 14.87 8.46
N MET A 95 -4.17 13.77 7.71
CA MET A 95 -3.56 12.54 8.23
C MET A 95 -2.04 12.68 8.26
N ASP A 96 -1.47 12.44 9.44
CA ASP A 96 -0.05 12.26 9.66
C ASP A 96 0.35 10.79 9.52
N VAL A 97 1.64 10.48 9.64
CA VAL A 97 2.13 9.09 9.58
C VAL A 97 2.92 8.71 10.83
N ILE A 98 2.47 7.66 11.52
CA ILE A 98 3.16 7.05 12.66
C ILE A 98 4.03 5.87 12.19
N SER A 99 5.30 5.92 12.56
CA SER A 99 6.29 4.90 12.25
C SER A 99 7.13 4.50 13.46
N GLY A 100 7.64 3.27 13.43
CA GLY A 100 8.59 2.74 14.40
C GLY A 100 9.94 2.46 13.73
N GLY A 101 11.02 2.84 14.41
CA GLY A 101 12.39 2.51 14.01
C GLY A 101 12.99 1.46 14.92
N TRP A 102 13.64 0.44 14.34
CA TRP A 102 14.41 -0.56 15.09
C TRP A 102 15.72 0.02 15.58
N TRP A 103 16.49 0.64 14.67
CA TRP A 103 17.81 1.19 14.99
C TRP A 103 17.72 2.57 15.60
N GLY A 104 16.78 3.39 15.13
CA GLY A 104 16.48 4.67 15.75
C GLY A 104 15.77 4.54 17.10
N LYS A 105 15.41 3.33 17.53
CA LYS A 105 14.73 3.01 18.80
C LYS A 105 13.61 3.98 19.15
N THR A 106 12.80 4.34 18.17
CA THR A 106 11.83 5.44 18.33
C THR A 106 10.52 5.08 17.70
N LEU A 107 9.46 5.29 18.47
CA LEU A 107 8.13 5.52 17.94
C LEU A 107 8.05 7.01 17.61
N ARG A 108 7.70 7.35 16.38
CA ARG A 108 7.66 8.73 15.89
C ARG A 108 6.44 8.95 15.01
N TRP A 109 6.02 10.19 14.87
CA TRP A 109 5.08 10.61 13.83
C TRP A 109 5.69 11.67 12.93
N ARG A 110 5.25 11.72 11.69
CA ARG A 110 5.63 12.74 10.71
C ARG A 110 4.41 13.59 10.42
N GLU A 111 4.55 14.89 10.63
CA GLU A 111 3.51 15.89 10.49
C GLU A 111 3.31 16.27 9.03
N ASN A 112 2.07 16.12 8.56
CA ASN A 112 1.67 16.52 7.22
C ASN A 112 1.73 18.04 7.08
N PRO A 113 2.42 18.61 6.07
CA PRO A 113 2.59 20.04 5.92
C PRO A 113 1.37 20.71 5.27
N GLN A 114 0.22 20.04 5.25
CA GLN A 114 -1.06 20.56 4.77
C GLN A 114 -1.01 20.98 3.29
N GLY A 115 -0.43 20.10 2.46
CA GLY A 115 -0.28 20.33 1.02
C GLY A 115 0.85 21.27 0.60
N LYS A 116 1.69 21.75 1.53
CA LYS A 116 2.91 22.51 1.18
C LYS A 116 3.98 21.56 0.62
N GLU A 117 4.76 22.06 -0.33
CA GLU A 117 5.89 21.34 -0.93
C GLU A 117 7.13 21.41 -0.02
N GLU A 118 7.06 20.78 1.15
CA GLU A 118 8.16 20.68 2.12
C GLU A 118 8.26 19.28 2.74
N LEU A 119 9.43 18.97 3.31
CA LEU A 119 9.59 17.72 4.06
C LEU A 119 8.77 17.78 5.35
N TRP A 120 8.19 16.65 5.71
CA TRP A 120 7.34 16.51 6.89
C TRP A 120 8.17 16.61 8.16
N THR A 121 7.67 17.35 9.14
CA THR A 121 8.36 17.49 10.43
C THR A 121 8.25 16.19 11.22
N THR A 122 9.36 15.68 11.74
CA THR A 122 9.36 14.43 12.52
C THR A 122 9.35 14.73 14.01
N HIS A 123 8.46 14.06 14.73
CA HIS A 123 8.28 14.18 16.17
C HIS A 123 8.45 12.83 16.84
N ASN A 124 9.35 12.74 17.82
CA ASN A 124 9.50 11.52 18.61
C ASN A 124 8.37 11.41 19.64
N ILE A 125 7.68 10.27 19.67
CA ILE A 125 6.64 9.95 20.65
C ILE A 125 7.28 9.30 21.88
N ALA A 126 8.13 8.31 21.65
CA ALA A 126 8.81 7.58 22.71
C ALA A 126 10.09 6.94 22.19
N GLU A 127 11.08 6.78 23.08
CA GLU A 127 12.20 5.86 22.86
C GLU A 127 11.74 4.44 23.22
N VAL A 128 11.77 3.53 22.23
CA VAL A 128 11.29 2.16 22.33
C VAL A 128 12.30 1.21 21.68
N GLY A 129 12.63 0.10 22.35
CA GLY A 129 13.65 -0.86 21.89
C GLY A 129 14.67 -1.18 22.98
N ASN A 130 15.52 -2.19 22.74
CA ASN A 130 16.57 -2.64 23.67
C ASN A 130 17.94 -2.08 23.30
#